data_AF-A0A7W0MWG7-F1
#
_entry.id   AF-A0A7W0MWG7-F1
#
_cell.length_a   1.000
_cell.length_b   1.000
_cell.length_c   1.000
_cell.angle_alpha   90.00
_cell.angle_beta   90.00
_cell.angle_gamma   90.00
#
_symmetry.space_group_name_H-M   'P 1'
#
loop_
_entity.id
_entity.type
_entity.pdbx_description
1 polymer ?
#
loop_
_entity_poly.entity_id
_entity_poly.type
_entity_poly.pdbx_seq_one_letter_code
_entity_poly.pdbx_strand_id
1 'polypeptide(L)'
;FDSSSKQISVLFGWGEYLGALFAALLGAMSITGEIRHGTIRPTLLVNPRRQRVVAAKVWASMLIAIGFGLAAGAVAAGAGTAALRTRGIDVLLDAGDYTLLIAGSTAAAALWAAIGVGVGAIVRNQVPALVGIVVWFLFVENLLVGDLAGVGDVGRLLPAAAGKAISGQEPETLLAPAVALALLVLYAAVTAVAGARAASRRDVA
;
A
#
# COMPACT_ATOMS: atom_id res chain seq x y z
N PHE A 1 14.62 -24.07 5.55
CA PHE A 1 13.75 -23.33 4.61
C PHE A 1 12.44 -24.09 4.47
N ASP A 2 11.36 -23.54 5.01
CA ASP A 2 10.03 -24.14 4.91
C ASP A 2 9.47 -24.01 3.49
N SER A 3 8.78 -25.05 2.99
CA SER A 3 8.24 -25.09 1.63
C SER A 3 7.00 -24.19 1.50
N SER A 4 6.28 -23.96 2.61
CA SER A 4 5.11 -23.07 2.67
C SER A 4 5.48 -21.61 2.43
N SER A 5 6.57 -21.11 3.03
CA SER A 5 6.99 -19.72 2.89
C SER A 5 7.42 -19.37 1.46
N LYS A 6 8.04 -20.32 0.73
CA LYS A 6 8.33 -20.17 -0.71
C LYS A 6 7.07 -20.12 -1.57
N GLN A 7 6.03 -20.89 -1.25
CA GLN A 7 4.76 -20.82 -1.99
C GLN A 7 4.08 -19.45 -1.80
N ILE A 8 4.08 -18.91 -0.57
CA ILE A 8 3.52 -17.57 -0.28
C ILE A 8 4.25 -16.50 -1.11
N SER A 9 5.59 -16.47 -1.05
CA SER A 9 6.37 -15.42 -1.72
C SER A 9 6.25 -15.48 -3.25
N VAL A 10 6.27 -16.69 -3.83
CA VAL A 10 6.25 -16.87 -5.28
C VAL A 10 4.86 -16.69 -5.88
N LEU A 11 3.80 -17.18 -5.22
CA LEU A 11 2.43 -17.13 -5.76
C LEU A 11 1.70 -15.84 -5.39
N PHE A 12 1.87 -15.36 -4.16
CA PHE A 12 1.09 -14.24 -3.62
C PHE A 12 1.91 -12.96 -3.47
N GLY A 13 3.24 -13.07 -3.31
CA GLY A 13 4.13 -11.92 -3.11
C GLY A 13 4.02 -10.87 -4.21
N TRP A 14 4.01 -11.26 -5.48
CA TRP A 14 3.86 -10.34 -6.62
C TRP A 14 2.46 -9.71 -6.68
N GLY A 15 1.42 -10.49 -6.41
CA GLY A 15 0.04 -10.01 -6.41
C GLY A 15 -0.21 -8.97 -5.33
N GLU A 16 0.27 -9.22 -4.11
CA GLU A 16 0.22 -8.26 -3.01
C GLU A 16 1.03 -7.00 -3.32
N TYR A 17 2.23 -7.15 -3.86
CA TYR A 17 3.11 -6.03 -4.20
C TYR A 17 2.46 -5.09 -5.22
N LEU A 18 1.90 -5.65 -6.28
CA LEU A 18 1.18 -4.89 -7.30
C LEU A 18 -0.13 -4.32 -6.73
N GLY A 19 -0.86 -5.07 -5.91
CA GLY A 19 -2.08 -4.61 -5.26
C GLY A 19 -1.83 -3.37 -4.38
N ALA A 20 -0.78 -3.38 -3.58
CA ALA A 20 -0.37 -2.25 -2.76
C ALA A 20 0.04 -1.03 -3.62
N LEU A 21 0.78 -1.26 -4.70
CA LEU A 21 1.12 -0.21 -5.68
C LEU A 21 -0.14 0.43 -6.27
N PHE A 22 -1.07 -0.37 -6.80
CA PHE A 22 -2.31 0.14 -7.39
C PHE A 22 -3.19 0.85 -6.35
N ALA A 23 -3.25 0.36 -5.11
CA ALA A 23 -3.94 1.04 -4.02
C ALA A 23 -3.36 2.43 -3.75
N ALA A 24 -2.03 2.55 -3.70
CA ALA A 24 -1.35 3.84 -3.57
C ALA A 24 -1.63 4.78 -4.75
N LEU A 25 -1.60 4.26 -5.98
CA LEU A 25 -1.91 5.06 -7.17
C LEU A 25 -3.37 5.54 -7.17
N LEU A 26 -4.32 4.69 -6.80
CA LEU A 26 -5.73 5.06 -6.64
C LEU A 26 -5.90 6.14 -5.57
N GLY A 27 -5.22 6.00 -4.43
CA GLY A 27 -5.16 7.01 -3.39
C GLY A 27 -4.66 8.36 -3.91
N ALA A 28 -3.53 8.37 -4.62
CA ALA A 28 -2.98 9.59 -5.21
C ALA A 28 -3.93 10.22 -6.25
N MET A 29 -4.49 9.41 -7.15
CA MET A 29 -5.45 9.88 -8.15
C MET A 29 -6.71 10.47 -7.54
N SER A 30 -7.18 9.95 -6.40
CA SER A 30 -8.39 10.45 -5.73
C SER A 30 -8.29 11.94 -5.37
N ILE A 31 -7.09 12.45 -5.07
CA ILE A 31 -6.86 13.85 -4.73
C ILE A 31 -6.34 14.65 -5.92
N THR A 32 -5.39 14.11 -6.69
CA THR A 32 -4.84 14.84 -7.83
C THR A 32 -5.86 15.01 -8.96
N GLY A 33 -6.82 14.09 -9.08
CA GLY A 33 -7.91 14.18 -10.05
C GLY A 33 -8.79 15.40 -9.80
N GLU A 34 -9.12 15.71 -8.55
CA GLU A 34 -9.90 16.92 -8.22
C GLU A 34 -9.12 18.21 -8.45
N ILE A 35 -7.81 18.17 -8.20
CA ILE A 35 -6.92 19.31 -8.46
C ILE A 35 -6.84 19.56 -9.97
N ARG A 36 -6.66 18.51 -10.76
CA ARG A 36 -6.56 18.58 -12.22
C ARG A 36 -7.82 19.14 -12.87
N HIS A 37 -9.00 18.72 -12.42
CA HIS A 37 -10.28 19.16 -12.98
C HIS A 37 -10.85 20.41 -12.29
N GLY A 38 -10.14 20.99 -11.32
CA GLY A 38 -10.59 22.18 -10.59
C GLY A 38 -11.78 21.97 -9.66
N THR A 39 -12.25 20.73 -9.49
CA THR A 39 -13.39 20.39 -8.63
C THR A 39 -13.07 20.48 -7.14
N ILE A 40 -11.80 20.64 -6.77
CA ILE A 40 -11.40 20.89 -5.38
C ILE A 40 -11.96 22.23 -4.84
N ARG A 41 -12.16 23.23 -5.71
CA ARG A 41 -12.66 24.56 -5.32
C ARG A 41 -14.09 24.51 -4.75
N PRO A 42 -15.10 23.97 -5.45
CA PRO A 42 -16.45 23.85 -4.89
C PRO A 42 -16.52 22.99 -3.63
N THR A 43 -15.71 21.93 -3.52
CA THR A 43 -15.63 21.10 -2.29
C THR A 43 -15.21 21.92 -1.07
N LEU A 44 -14.26 22.83 -1.25
CA LEU A 44 -13.76 23.69 -0.18
C LEU A 44 -14.69 24.86 0.15
N LEU A 45 -15.53 25.29 -0.81
CA LEU A 45 -16.60 26.26 -0.54
C LEU A 45 -17.68 25.67 0.38
N VAL A 46 -17.99 24.38 0.22
CA VAL A 46 -18.94 23.68 1.09
C VAL A 46 -18.31 23.31 2.44
N ASN A 47 -17.03 22.93 2.46
CA ASN A 47 -16.33 22.56 3.68
C ASN A 47 -14.96 23.26 3.77
N PRO A 48 -14.86 24.42 4.44
CA PRO A 48 -13.64 25.24 4.46
C PRO A 48 -12.47 24.57 5.21
N ARG A 49 -12.75 23.51 5.98
CA ARG A 49 -11.72 22.77 6.73
C ARG A 49 -11.02 21.75 5.82
N ARG A 50 -9.98 22.21 5.10
CA ARG A 50 -9.13 21.41 4.19
C ARG A 50 -8.65 20.08 4.77
N GLN A 51 -8.33 20.05 6.06
CA GLN A 51 -7.92 18.84 6.78
C GLN A 51 -9.01 17.76 6.80
N ARG A 52 -10.29 18.16 6.92
CA ARG A 52 -11.42 17.21 6.89
C ARG A 52 -11.59 16.57 5.52
N VAL A 53 -11.36 17.32 4.45
CA VAL A 53 -11.44 16.80 3.08
C VAL A 53 -10.34 15.77 2.83
N VAL A 54 -9.10 16.06 3.25
CA VAL A 54 -7.99 15.11 3.13
C VAL A 54 -8.26 13.85 3.97
N ALA A 55 -8.72 14.00 5.22
CA ALA A 55 -9.07 12.86 6.05
C ALA A 55 -10.20 12.01 5.44
N ALA A 56 -11.24 12.64 4.89
CA ALA A 56 -12.32 11.95 4.20
C ALA A 56 -11.82 11.17 2.97
N LYS A 57 -10.89 11.74 2.20
CA LYS A 57 -10.26 11.05 1.07
C LYS A 57 -9.41 9.87 1.50
N VAL A 58 -8.62 10.03 2.57
CA VAL A 58 -7.85 8.92 3.15
C VAL A 58 -8.79 7.78 3.51
N TRP A 59 -9.87 8.05 4.26
CA TRP A 59 -10.84 7.01 4.63
C TRP A 59 -11.55 6.39 3.42
N ALA A 60 -12.00 7.20 2.45
CA ALA A 60 -12.64 6.70 1.25
C ALA A 60 -11.70 5.79 0.43
N SER A 61 -10.45 6.22 0.22
CA SER A 61 -9.45 5.43 -0.49
C SER A 61 -9.07 4.15 0.27
N MET A 62 -8.96 4.19 1.59
CA MET A 62 -8.75 3.01 2.42
C MET A 62 -9.90 2.00 2.28
N LEU A 63 -11.15 2.46 2.33
CA LEU A 63 -12.33 1.58 2.19
C LEU A 63 -12.38 0.92 0.81
N ILE A 64 -12.08 1.68 -0.25
CA ILE A 64 -11.99 1.14 -1.62
C ILE A 64 -10.88 0.09 -1.69
N ALA A 65 -9.71 0.38 -1.13
CA ALA A 65 -8.58 -0.54 -1.11
C ALA A 65 -8.84 -1.79 -0.27
N ILE A 66 -9.61 -1.69 0.83
CA ILE A 66 -10.05 -2.86 1.61
C ILE A 66 -10.95 -3.75 0.76
N GLY A 67 -11.97 -3.17 0.12
CA GLY A 67 -12.88 -3.92 -0.75
C GLY A 67 -12.14 -4.60 -1.90
N PHE A 68 -11.22 -3.87 -2.55
CA PHE A 68 -10.38 -4.41 -3.61
C PHE A 68 -9.43 -5.50 -3.11
N GLY A 69 -8.77 -5.30 -1.97
CA GLY A 69 -7.84 -6.24 -1.35
C GLY A 69 -8.50 -7.56 -0.97
N LEU A 70 -9.69 -7.51 -0.37
CA LEU A 70 -10.47 -8.71 -0.04
C LEU A 70 -10.91 -9.46 -1.30
N ALA A 71 -11.39 -8.74 -2.32
CA ALA A 71 -11.80 -9.36 -3.58
C ALA A 71 -10.60 -10.00 -4.30
N ALA A 72 -9.49 -9.28 -4.41
CA ALA A 72 -8.27 -9.78 -5.02
C ALA A 72 -7.68 -10.96 -4.24
N GLY A 73 -7.67 -10.89 -2.91
CA GLY A 73 -7.23 -11.98 -2.03
C GLY A 73 -8.08 -13.23 -2.17
N ALA A 74 -9.40 -13.10 -2.23
CA ALA A 74 -10.31 -14.23 -2.47
C ALA A 74 -10.08 -14.87 -3.84
N VAL A 75 -9.92 -14.06 -4.89
CA VAL A 75 -9.61 -14.55 -6.25
C VAL A 75 -8.25 -15.23 -6.29
N ALA A 76 -7.23 -14.64 -5.68
CA ALA A 76 -5.88 -15.19 -5.64
C ALA A 76 -5.84 -16.51 -4.86
N ALA A 77 -6.53 -16.60 -3.72
CA ALA A 77 -6.62 -17.83 -2.94
C ALA A 77 -7.34 -18.93 -3.72
N GLY A 78 -8.48 -18.61 -4.35
CA GLY A 78 -9.22 -19.56 -5.19
C GLY A 78 -8.43 -20.02 -6.41
N ALA A 79 -7.84 -19.09 -7.17
CA ALA A 79 -7.06 -19.42 -8.37
C ALA A 79 -5.75 -20.16 -8.01
N GLY A 80 -5.07 -19.75 -6.94
CA GLY A 80 -3.83 -20.36 -6.47
C GLY A 80 -4.05 -21.79 -6.01
N THR A 81 -5.05 -22.02 -5.16
CA THR A 81 -5.42 -23.39 -4.71
C THR A 81 -5.85 -24.28 -5.87
N ALA A 82 -6.66 -23.76 -6.80
CA ALA A 82 -7.06 -24.51 -7.99
C ALA A 82 -5.85 -24.89 -8.87
N ALA A 83 -4.93 -23.95 -9.12
CA ALA A 83 -3.73 -24.20 -9.93
C ALA A 83 -2.74 -25.18 -9.28
N LEU A 84 -2.60 -25.15 -7.95
CA LEU A 84 -1.80 -26.12 -7.20
C LEU A 84 -2.40 -27.54 -7.32
N ARG A 85 -3.72 -27.65 -7.15
CA ARG A 85 -4.43 -28.94 -7.27
C ARG A 85 -4.37 -29.53 -8.67
N THR A 86 -4.48 -28.73 -9.73
CA THR A 86 -4.37 -29.25 -11.12
C THR A 86 -2.96 -29.73 -11.46
N ARG A 87 -1.93 -29.24 -10.76
CA ARG A 87 -0.53 -29.66 -10.92
C ARG A 87 -0.12 -30.80 -9.98
N GLY A 88 -1.04 -31.29 -9.14
CA GLY A 88 -0.75 -32.35 -8.16
C GLY A 88 0.22 -31.91 -7.05
N ILE A 89 0.32 -30.60 -6.80
CA ILE A 89 1.14 -30.04 -5.73
C ILE A 89 0.25 -29.89 -4.50
N ASP A 90 0.66 -30.49 -3.39
CA ASP A 90 -0.06 -30.32 -2.13
C ASP A 90 -0.07 -28.84 -1.70
N VAL A 91 -1.21 -28.40 -1.20
CA VAL A 91 -1.36 -27.06 -0.63
C VAL A 91 -0.88 -27.15 0.81
N LEU A 92 0.29 -26.57 1.11
CA LEU A 92 0.85 -26.60 2.46
C LEU A 92 0.30 -25.51 3.39
N LEU A 93 -0.53 -24.60 2.85
CA LEU A 93 -1.10 -23.45 3.58
C LEU A 93 -2.35 -23.86 4.36
N ASP A 94 -2.36 -23.59 5.66
CA ASP A 94 -3.53 -23.79 6.50
C ASP A 94 -4.52 -22.60 6.39
N ALA A 95 -5.75 -22.77 6.89
CA ALA A 95 -6.77 -21.73 6.93
C ALA A 95 -6.28 -20.47 7.67
N GLY A 96 -5.45 -20.65 8.71
CA GLY A 96 -4.80 -19.54 9.42
C GLY A 96 -3.86 -18.72 8.56
N ASP A 97 -3.04 -19.37 7.72
CA ASP A 97 -2.08 -18.70 6.85
C ASP A 97 -2.76 -17.89 5.75
N TYR A 98 -3.80 -18.45 5.13
CA TYR A 98 -4.62 -17.71 4.17
C TYR A 98 -5.31 -16.50 4.81
N THR A 99 -5.79 -16.65 6.03
CA THR A 99 -6.44 -15.56 6.76
C THR A 99 -5.45 -14.44 7.05
N LEU A 100 -4.26 -14.78 7.56
CA LEU A 100 -3.20 -13.81 7.85
C LEU A 100 -2.73 -13.09 6.57
N LEU A 101 -2.50 -13.85 5.49
CA LEU A 101 -2.06 -13.32 4.21
C LEU A 101 -3.09 -12.36 3.62
N ILE A 102 -4.37 -12.76 3.55
CA ILE A 102 -5.44 -11.92 2.98
C ILE A 102 -5.70 -10.70 3.86
N ALA A 103 -5.83 -10.88 5.18
CA ALA A 103 -6.08 -9.77 6.08
C ALA A 103 -4.90 -8.78 6.11
N GLY A 104 -3.67 -9.31 6.16
CA GLY A 104 -2.46 -8.52 6.19
C GLY A 104 -2.21 -7.75 4.89
N SER A 105 -2.32 -8.41 3.74
CA SER A 105 -2.20 -7.77 2.42
C SER A 105 -3.29 -6.71 2.19
N THR A 106 -4.52 -6.97 2.65
CA THR A 106 -5.63 -6.00 2.58
C THR A 106 -5.35 -4.78 3.47
N ALA A 107 -4.87 -4.99 4.70
CA ALA A 107 -4.49 -3.90 5.59
C ALA A 107 -3.33 -3.08 5.01
N ALA A 108 -2.31 -3.73 4.45
CA ALA A 108 -1.19 -3.09 3.78
C ALA A 108 -1.68 -2.25 2.58
N ALA A 109 -2.55 -2.79 1.73
CA ALA A 109 -3.14 -2.07 0.60
C ALA A 109 -3.93 -0.83 1.05
N ALA A 110 -4.71 -0.95 2.14
CA ALA A 110 -5.44 0.19 2.70
C ALA A 110 -4.51 1.31 3.15
N LEU A 111 -3.44 0.97 3.89
CA LEU A 111 -2.45 1.93 4.35
C LEU A 111 -1.68 2.56 3.19
N TRP A 112 -1.37 1.79 2.15
CA TRP A 112 -0.76 2.31 0.93
C TRP A 112 -1.68 3.27 0.18
N ALA A 113 -3.00 3.02 0.15
CA ALA A 113 -3.96 3.98 -0.38
C ALA A 113 -3.93 5.29 0.41
N ALA A 114 -3.86 5.23 1.74
CA ALA A 114 -3.72 6.42 2.59
C ALA A 114 -2.42 7.20 2.30
N ILE A 115 -1.29 6.49 2.16
CA ILE A 115 0.00 7.07 1.76
C ILE A 115 -0.13 7.75 0.40
N GLY A 116 -0.75 7.07 -0.57
CA GLY A 116 -1.03 7.60 -1.90
C GLY A 116 -1.79 8.92 -1.86
N VAL A 117 -2.85 9.01 -1.06
CA VAL A 117 -3.60 10.27 -0.86
C VAL A 117 -2.70 11.36 -0.28
N GLY A 118 -1.89 11.03 0.73
CA GLY A 118 -0.94 11.97 1.34
C GLY A 118 0.08 12.51 0.33
N VAL A 119 0.73 11.63 -0.42
CA VAL A 119 1.69 11.97 -1.47
C VAL A 119 1.03 12.81 -2.57
N GLY A 120 -0.14 12.40 -3.04
CA GLY A 120 -0.91 13.14 -4.04
C GLY A 120 -1.28 14.55 -3.57
N ALA A 121 -1.61 14.72 -2.28
CA ALA A 121 -1.89 16.02 -1.68
C ALA A 121 -0.65 16.94 -1.64
N ILE A 122 0.53 16.36 -1.37
CA ILE A 122 1.80 17.10 -1.33
C ILE A 122 2.22 17.55 -2.73
N VAL A 123 2.15 16.63 -3.70
CA VAL A 123 2.66 16.84 -5.07
C VAL A 123 1.68 17.64 -5.93
N ARG A 124 0.35 17.46 -5.74
CA ARG A 124 -0.78 18.08 -6.47
C ARG A 124 -0.88 17.73 -7.95
N ASN A 125 0.23 17.61 -8.66
CA ASN A 125 0.26 17.20 -10.05
C ASN A 125 0.21 15.67 -10.17
N GLN A 126 -0.78 15.17 -10.90
CA GLN A 126 -1.06 13.73 -11.05
C GLN A 126 0.13 12.98 -11.64
N VAL A 127 0.75 13.48 -12.71
CA VAL A 127 1.84 12.76 -13.40
C VAL A 127 3.05 12.51 -12.49
N PRO A 128 3.69 13.52 -11.88
CA PRO A 128 4.82 13.31 -10.99
C PRO A 128 4.43 12.56 -9.70
N ALA A 129 3.19 12.67 -9.22
CA ALA A 129 2.74 11.89 -8.06
C ALA A 129 2.73 10.39 -8.38
N LEU A 130 2.14 10.01 -9.51
CA LEU A 130 2.07 8.61 -9.93
C LEU A 130 3.45 8.07 -10.31
N VAL A 131 4.22 8.82 -11.11
CA VAL A 131 5.59 8.43 -11.48
C VAL A 131 6.47 8.28 -10.23
N GLY A 132 6.38 9.21 -9.29
CA GLY A 132 7.14 9.14 -8.04
C GLY A 132 6.81 7.90 -7.21
N ILE A 133 5.52 7.55 -7.08
CA ILE A 133 5.09 6.33 -6.38
C ILE A 133 5.62 5.08 -7.10
N VAL A 134 5.51 5.01 -8.43
CA VAL A 134 6.00 3.87 -9.22
C VAL A 134 7.51 3.73 -9.11
N VAL A 135 8.26 4.84 -9.21
CA VAL A 135 9.73 4.81 -9.08
C VAL A 135 10.15 4.40 -7.68
N TRP A 136 9.47 4.91 -6.64
CA TRP A 136 9.71 4.50 -5.26
C TRP A 136 9.53 2.99 -5.08
N PHE A 137 8.37 2.47 -5.49
CA PHE A 137 8.06 1.05 -5.39
C PHE A 137 9.00 0.19 -6.24
N LEU A 138 9.14 0.47 -7.53
CA LEU A 138 9.80 -0.47 -8.43
C LEU A 138 11.33 -0.37 -8.40
N PHE A 139 11.88 0.79 -8.05
CA PHE A 139 13.33 1.00 -8.08
C PHE A 139 13.91 1.20 -6.69
N VAL A 140 13.43 2.20 -5.93
CA VAL A 140 14.07 2.58 -4.66
C VAL A 140 13.98 1.45 -3.64
N GLU A 141 12.80 0.86 -3.46
CA GLU A 141 12.60 -0.26 -2.53
C GLU A 141 13.40 -1.49 -2.94
N ASN A 142 13.35 -1.89 -4.21
CA ASN A 142 14.07 -3.08 -4.69
C ASN A 142 15.60 -2.90 -4.61
N LEU A 143 16.12 -1.69 -4.84
CA LEU A 143 17.55 -1.40 -4.75
C LEU A 143 18.06 -1.53 -3.30
N LEU A 144 17.29 -0.99 -2.35
CA LEU A 144 17.65 -0.99 -0.93
C LEU A 144 17.48 -2.35 -0.28
N VAL A 145 16.40 -3.08 -0.61
CA VAL A 145 16.17 -4.45 -0.12
C VAL A 145 17.17 -5.42 -0.74
N GLY A 146 17.57 -5.22 -2.00
CA GLY A 146 18.59 -6.01 -2.67
C GLY A 146 20.01 -5.79 -2.14
N ASP A 147 20.18 -4.95 -1.12
CA ASP A 147 21.46 -4.57 -0.49
C ASP A 147 22.52 -4.06 -1.49
N LEU A 148 22.09 -3.52 -2.63
CA LEU A 148 22.98 -3.02 -3.67
C LEU A 148 23.73 -1.75 -3.22
N ALA A 149 23.33 -1.17 -2.09
CA ALA A 149 23.96 -0.01 -1.46
C ALA A 149 24.75 -0.33 -0.17
N GLY A 150 24.80 -1.60 0.27
CA GLY A 150 25.45 -2.00 1.54
C GLY A 150 24.69 -1.52 2.79
N VAL A 151 23.37 -1.36 2.69
CA VAL A 151 22.48 -0.83 3.74
C VAL A 151 21.25 -1.74 3.95
N GLY A 152 21.40 -3.05 3.78
CA GLY A 152 20.32 -4.03 3.82
C GLY A 152 19.46 -3.98 5.10
N ASP A 153 20.02 -3.56 6.23
CA ASP A 153 19.28 -3.36 7.49
C ASP A 153 18.24 -2.24 7.38
N VAL A 154 18.50 -1.20 6.59
CA VAL A 154 17.54 -0.10 6.35
C VAL A 154 16.42 -0.52 5.40
N GLY A 155 16.69 -1.45 4.48
CA GLY A 155 15.69 -1.99 3.55
C GLY A 155 14.46 -2.58 4.26
N ARG A 156 14.66 -3.16 5.46
CA ARG A 156 13.59 -3.75 6.28
C ARG A 156 12.62 -2.71 6.88
N LEU A 157 13.05 -1.45 6.99
CA LEU A 157 12.25 -0.34 7.54
C LEU A 157 11.40 0.36 6.47
N LEU A 158 11.51 -0.06 5.21
CA LEU A 158 10.82 0.58 4.11
C LEU A 158 9.31 0.26 4.11
N PRO A 159 8.47 1.17 3.60
CA PRO A 159 7.03 0.98 3.55
C PRO A 159 6.57 -0.32 2.84
N ALA A 160 7.20 -0.71 1.72
CA ALA A 160 6.77 -1.92 1.00
C ALA A 160 7.26 -3.19 1.72
N ALA A 161 8.46 -3.16 2.31
CA ALA A 161 8.95 -4.21 3.18
C ALA A 161 8.03 -4.40 4.41
N ALA A 162 7.59 -3.30 5.03
CA ALA A 162 6.61 -3.34 6.11
C ALA A 162 5.27 -3.94 5.66
N GLY A 163 4.80 -3.64 4.44
CA GLY A 163 3.61 -4.27 3.85
C GLY A 163 3.70 -5.80 3.81
N LYS A 164 4.80 -6.32 3.25
CA LYS A 164 5.07 -7.77 3.16
C LYS A 164 5.18 -8.44 4.54
N ALA A 165 5.74 -7.73 5.51
CA ALA A 165 5.86 -8.25 6.87
C ALA A 165 4.50 -8.38 7.57
N ILE A 166 3.54 -7.48 7.29
CA ILE A 166 2.18 -7.53 7.85
C ILE A 166 1.42 -8.77 7.36
N SER A 167 1.65 -9.19 6.12
CA SER A 167 1.07 -10.41 5.53
C SER A 167 1.81 -11.69 5.92
N GLY A 168 2.81 -11.60 6.80
CA GLY A 168 3.56 -12.76 7.28
C GLY A 168 4.60 -13.28 6.28
N GLN A 169 4.93 -12.51 5.24
CA GLN A 169 5.99 -12.89 4.32
C GLN A 169 7.36 -12.67 4.97
N GLU A 170 8.30 -13.57 4.64
CA GLU A 170 9.70 -13.52 5.06
C GLU A 170 9.94 -13.21 6.56
N PRO A 171 9.35 -13.98 7.49
CA PRO A 171 9.37 -13.68 8.93
C PRO A 171 10.76 -13.73 9.58
N GLU A 172 11.77 -14.32 8.93
CA GLU A 172 13.15 -14.36 9.43
C GLU A 172 13.98 -13.13 9.04
N THR A 173 13.58 -12.42 7.98
CA THR A 173 14.30 -11.25 7.46
C THR A 173 13.55 -9.95 7.73
N LEU A 174 12.22 -9.97 7.81
CA LEU A 174 11.43 -8.77 7.99
C LEU A 174 11.09 -8.51 9.46
N LEU A 175 10.57 -7.30 9.73
CA LEU A 175 10.09 -6.91 11.04
C LEU A 175 8.92 -7.81 11.49
N ALA A 176 8.73 -7.95 12.80
CA ALA A 176 7.54 -8.61 13.33
C ALA A 176 6.26 -7.93 12.80
N PRO A 177 5.19 -8.68 12.44
CA PRO A 177 4.01 -8.14 11.77
C PRO A 177 3.36 -6.96 12.51
N ALA A 178 3.32 -7.00 13.85
CA ALA A 178 2.78 -5.91 14.67
C ALA A 178 3.63 -4.63 14.59
N VAL A 179 4.95 -4.76 14.57
CA VAL A 179 5.88 -3.62 14.44
C VAL A 179 5.79 -3.03 13.03
N ALA A 180 5.72 -3.89 12.02
CA ALA A 180 5.54 -3.47 10.63
C ALA A 180 4.21 -2.73 10.42
N LEU A 181 3.12 -3.21 11.04
CA LEU A 181 1.83 -2.53 10.99
C LEU A 181 1.90 -1.14 11.63
N ALA A 182 2.47 -1.03 12.82
CA ALA A 182 2.65 0.25 13.50
C ALA A 182 3.49 1.23 12.66
N LEU A 183 4.55 0.73 12.03
CA LEU A 183 5.43 1.51 11.17
C LEU A 183 4.69 2.00 9.90
N LEU A 184 3.90 1.14 9.26
CA LEU A 184 3.16 1.52 8.06
C LEU A 184 2.01 2.50 8.39
N VAL A 185 1.36 2.34 9.54
CA VAL A 185 0.40 3.33 10.07
C VAL A 185 1.10 4.66 10.32
N LEU A 186 2.31 4.66 10.86
CA LEU A 186 3.10 5.88 11.05
C LEU A 186 3.39 6.57 9.72
N TYR A 187 3.84 5.84 8.69
CA TYR A 187 4.05 6.39 7.35
C TYR A 187 2.77 6.98 6.75
N ALA A 188 1.64 6.28 6.86
CA ALA A 188 0.34 6.76 6.42
C ALA A 188 -0.08 8.04 7.16
N ALA A 189 0.08 8.07 8.48
CA ALA A 189 -0.24 9.24 9.29
C ALA A 189 0.66 10.44 8.94
N VAL A 190 1.96 10.24 8.82
CA VAL A 190 2.93 11.29 8.48
C VAL A 190 2.62 11.89 7.10
N THR A 191 2.42 11.04 6.09
CA THR A 191 2.11 11.50 4.72
C THR A 191 0.75 12.18 4.63
N ALA A 192 -0.28 11.66 5.29
CA ALA A 192 -1.61 12.29 5.34
C ALA A 192 -1.56 13.66 6.04
N VAL A 193 -0.87 13.76 7.18
CA VAL A 193 -0.72 15.01 7.92
C VAL A 193 0.13 16.02 7.14
N ALA A 194 1.24 15.58 6.54
CA ALA A 194 2.06 16.43 5.68
C ALA A 194 1.28 16.94 4.47
N GLY A 195 0.48 16.08 3.82
CA GLY A 195 -0.43 16.44 2.74
C GLY A 195 -1.50 17.44 3.16
N ALA A 196 -2.15 17.21 4.30
CA ALA A 196 -3.14 18.14 4.86
C ALA A 196 -2.52 19.51 5.19
N ARG A 197 -1.29 19.55 5.73
CA ARG A 197 -0.57 20.79 6.00
C ARG A 197 -0.14 21.50 4.72
N ALA A 198 0.40 20.77 3.73
CA ALA A 198 0.77 21.33 2.44
C ALA A 198 -0.44 21.96 1.74
N ALA A 199 -1.60 21.31 1.79
CA ALA A 199 -2.85 21.82 1.25
C ALA A 199 -3.37 23.08 1.97
N SER A 200 -3.02 23.26 3.26
CA SER A 200 -3.42 24.44 4.07
C SER A 200 -2.47 25.63 3.96
N ARG A 201 -1.18 25.38 3.70
CA ARG A 201 -0.14 26.45 3.70
C ARG A 201 0.07 27.08 2.33
N ARG A 202 -0.35 26.42 1.24
CA ARG A 202 -0.05 26.81 -0.13
C ARG A 202 -1.24 27.43 -0.86
N ASP A 203 -2.12 28.11 -0.13
CA ASP A 203 -3.09 29.06 -0.71
C ASP A 203 -2.54 30.48 -0.63
N VAL A 204 -1.99 30.96 -1.74
CA VAL A 204 -2.15 32.32 -2.25
C VAL A 204 -2.24 32.20 -3.79
N ALA A 205 -3.20 32.92 -4.37
CA ALA A 205 -3.56 33.13 -5.80
C ALA A 205 -4.49 32.08 -6.46
#